data_AF-A0A955TXT5-F1
#
_entry.id   AF-A0A955TXT5-F1
#
_cell.length_a   1.000
_cell.length_b   1.000
_cell.length_c   1.000
_cell.angle_alpha   90.00
_cell.angle_beta   90.00
_cell.angle_gamma   90.00
#
_symmetry.space_group_name_H-M   'P 1'
#
loop_
_entity.id
_entity.type
_entity.pdbx_description
1 polymer ?
#
loop_
_entity_poly.entity_id
_entity_poly.type
_entity_poly.pdbx_seq_one_letter_code
_entity_poly.pdbx_strand_id
1 'polypeptide(L)' 'MKIQLCPQCGKESLASTGAFWVCNACRVAITSQALIQDRTPQSFSHRFRKSMA' A
#
# COMPACT_ATOMS: atom_id res chain seq x y z
N MET A 1 16.10 7.40 6.21
CA MET A 1 15.71 6.16 5.51
C MET A 1 14.18 6.05 5.53
N LYS A 2 13.50 5.94 4.38
CA LYS A 2 12.02 5.83 4.35
C LYS A 2 11.63 4.38 4.65
N ILE A 3 11.19 4.12 5.87
CA ILE A 3 10.70 2.80 6.30
C ILE A 3 9.29 2.63 5.72
N GLN A 4 9.07 1.56 4.95
CA GLN A 4 7.75 1.22 4.40
C GLN A 4 7.08 0.21 5.30
N LEU A 5 5.97 0.59 5.93
CA LEU A 5 5.16 -0.34 6.71
C LEU A 5 4.38 -1.26 5.77
N CYS A 6 4.15 -2.50 6.19
CA CYS A 6 3.34 -3.43 5.43
C CYS A 6 1.89 -2.94 5.35
N PRO A 7 1.28 -2.76 4.16
CA PRO A 7 -0.11 -2.31 4.04
C PRO A 7 -1.12 -3.32 4.56
N GLN A 8 -0.75 -4.61 4.64
CA GLN A 8 -1.65 -5.66 5.12
C GLN A 8 -1.76 -5.70 6.64
N CYS A 9 -0.64 -5.56 7.35
CA CYS A 9 -0.61 -5.71 8.80
C CYS A 9 -0.23 -4.44 9.57
N GLY A 10 0.34 -3.43 8.93
CA GLY A 10 0.73 -2.14 9.54
C GLY A 10 1.80 -2.22 10.64
N LYS A 11 2.20 -3.42 11.05
CA LYS A 11 3.01 -3.69 12.24
C LYS A 11 4.50 -3.83 11.94
N GLU A 12 4.85 -4.36 10.78
CA GLU A 12 6.23 -4.62 10.39
C GLU A 12 6.66 -3.80 9.17
N SER A 13 7.95 -3.51 9.14
CA SER A 13 8.60 -2.84 8.02
C SER A 13 8.87 -3.86 6.91
N LEU A 14 8.51 -3.50 5.69
CA LEU A 14 8.86 -4.26 4.51
C LEU A 14 10.38 -4.24 4.30
N ALA A 15 10.97 -5.43 4.17
CA ALA A 15 12.37 -5.57 3.79
C ALA A 15 12.49 -5.50 2.27
N SER A 16 13.37 -4.63 1.76
CA SER A 16 13.67 -4.56 0.32
C SER A 16 14.60 -5.70 -0.07
N THR A 17 14.19 -6.51 -1.03
CA THR A 17 15.02 -7.56 -1.64
C THR A 17 15.53 -7.14 -3.03
N GLY A 18 15.46 -5.85 -3.35
CA GLY A 18 15.90 -5.28 -4.63
C GLY A 18 14.74 -5.10 -5.63
N ALA A 19 14.11 -6.20 -6.05
CA ALA A 19 12.98 -6.16 -6.98
C ALA A 19 11.61 -6.11 -6.27
N PHE A 20 11.53 -6.61 -5.05
CA PHE A 20 10.30 -6.73 -4.27
C PHE A 20 10.53 -6.30 -2.82
N TRP A 21 9.41 -6.10 -2.14
CA TRP A 21 9.33 -5.73 -0.73
C TRP A 21 8.59 -6.84 -0.01
N VAL A 22 9.23 -7.46 0.97
CA VAL A 22 8.66 -8.63 1.66
C VAL A 22 8.36 -8.26 3.11
N CYS A 23 7.15 -8.59 3.56
CA CYS A 23 6.78 -8.53 4.97
C CYS A 23 6.99 -9.91 5.59
N ASN A 24 7.81 -10.00 6.64
CA ASN A 24 8.12 -11.29 7.25
C ASN A 24 6.97 -11.82 8.13
N ALA A 25 6.27 -10.94 8.86
CA ALA A 25 5.05 -11.28 9.60
C ALA A 25 3.96 -11.87 8.70
N CYS A 26 3.67 -11.16 7.60
CA CYS A 26 2.53 -11.47 6.75
C CYS A 26 2.90 -12.41 5.59
N ARG A 27 4.19 -12.74 5.44
CA ARG A 27 4.75 -13.56 4.34
C ARG A 27 4.30 -13.08 2.95
N VAL A 28 4.06 -11.78 2.81
CA VAL A 28 3.56 -11.16 1.59
C VAL A 28 4.70 -10.49 0.85
N ALA A 29 4.76 -10.67 -0.47
CA ALA A 29 5.71 -10.01 -1.35
C ALA A 29 4.97 -8.97 -2.20
N ILE A 30 5.49 -7.75 -2.23
CA ILE A 30 4.89 -6.58 -2.86
C ILE A 30 5.88 -6.00 -3.87
N THR A 31 5.42 -5.70 -5.07
CA THR A 31 6.26 -5.00 -6.05
C THR A 31 6.38 -3.52 -5.69
N SER A 32 7.49 -2.90 -6.09
CA SER A 32 7.65 -1.45 -5.93
C SER A 32 6.52 -0.64 -6.60
N GLN A 33 5.94 -1.13 -7.70
CA GLN A 33 4.79 -0.50 -8.35
C GLN A 33 3.53 -0.49 -7.46
N ALA A 34 3.19 -1.62 -6.83
CA ALA A 34 2.05 -1.70 -5.93
C ALA A 34 2.20 -0.78 -4.71
N LEU A 35 3.43 -0.63 -4.19
CA LEU A 35 3.74 0.34 -3.12
C LEU A 35 3.57 1.80 -3.54
N ILE A 36 3.89 2.13 -4.80
CA ILE A 36 3.67 3.48 -5.33
C ILE A 36 2.17 3.77 -5.47
N GLN A 37 1.38 2.78 -5.91
CA GLN A 37 -0.08 2.92 -6.05
C GLN A 37 -0.78 3.13 -4.70
N ASP A 38 -0.34 2.44 -3.64
CA ASP A 38 -0.87 2.62 -2.28
C ASP A 38 -0.53 4.00 -1.69
N ARG A 39 0.66 4.53 -2.01
CA ARG A 39 1.08 5.88 -1.61
C ARG A 39 0.40 7.01 -2.37
N THR A 40 -0.19 6.75 -3.53
CA THR A 40 -1.17 7.68 -4.08
C THR A 40 -2.39 7.58 -3.18
N PRO A 41 -2.66 8.55 -2.27
CA PRO A 41 -4.01 8.64 -1.75
C PRO A 41 -4.88 8.72 -3.00
N GLN A 42 -5.73 7.72 -3.19
CA GLN A 42 -6.80 7.86 -4.14
C GLN A 42 -7.62 9.05 -3.64
N SER A 43 -7.29 10.24 -4.15
CA SER A 43 -8.28 11.25 -4.50
C SER A 43 -9.16 10.66 -5.60
N PHE A 44 -9.77 9.50 -5.35
CA PHE A 44 -11.06 9.18 -5.93
C PHE A 44 -12.08 10.01 -5.17
N SER A 45 -12.00 11.31 -5.43
CA SER A 45 -13.10 12.25 -5.33
C SER A 45 -14.15 11.90 -6.39
N HIS A 46 -14.57 10.64 -6.51
CA HIS A 46 -15.84 10.33 -7.14
C HIS A 46 -16.92 10.47 -6.07
N ARG A 47 -17.15 11.76 -5.81
CA ARG A 47 -18.37 12.38 -5.30
C ARG A 47 -19.55 11.94 -6.17
N PHE A 48 -19.91 10.66 -6.18
CA PHE A 48 -21.25 10.24 -6.56
C PHE A 48 -22.15 10.45 -5.35
N ARG A 49 -22.45 11.73 -5.10
CA ARG A 49 -23.78 12.09 -4.62
C ARG A 49 -24.76 11.56 -5.67
N LYS A 50 -25.33 10.38 -5.46
CA LYS A 50 -26.70 10.15 -5.89
C LYS A 50 -27.59 10.64 -4.77
N SER A 51 -27.94 11.91 -4.88
CA SER A 51 -29.11 12.49 -4.24
C SER A 51 -30.34 11.67 -4.62
N MET A 52 -31.13 11.32 -3.61
CA MET A 52 -32.58 11.47 -3.55
C MET A 52 -33.37 11.46 -4.87
N ALA A 53 -34.18 10.41 -5.05
CA ALA A 53 -35.59 10.49 -5.47
C ALA A 53 -36.30 9.24 -4.94
#